data_AF-A0AA48GS05-F1
#
_entry.id   AF-A0AA48GS05-F1
#
_cell.length_a   1.000
_cell.length_b   1.000
_cell.length_c   1.000
_cell.angle_alpha   90.00
_cell.angle_beta   90.00
_cell.angle_gamma   90.00
#
_symmetry.space_group_name_H-M   'P 1'
#
loop_
_entity.id
_entity.type
_entity.pdbx_description
1 polymer ?
#
loop_
_entity_poly.entity_id
_entity_poly.type
_entity_poly.pdbx_seq_one_letter_code
_entity_poly.pdbx_strand_id
1 'polypeptide(L)'
;MAPSSINQTVNDWTTQVLVAAGHLVWLYRRLGDERQAALALRAMGPCEERAQRLGLKSGISQLQARFLSDPLDEVAREARAWQWLVEGHAGISAFHGMVEGDDDKGRRLRSNQAATTKALHLALRGYHVAFPATLAEEGIRAALESATARCARAFTMDLQDASDEERADLRLELQSTILDALILELSAAGNLALGKDDPRALNPLAPTGL
;
A
#
# COMPACT_ATOMS: atom_id res chain seq x y z
N MET A 1 3.88 -22.68 -15.36
CA MET A 1 4.73 -21.48 -15.16
C MET A 1 4.51 -21.01 -13.74
N ALA A 2 5.58 -20.78 -12.97
CA ALA A 2 5.46 -20.16 -11.66
C ALA A 2 4.93 -18.71 -11.83
N PRO A 3 4.05 -18.22 -10.94
CA PRO A 3 3.63 -16.83 -11.00
C PRO A 3 4.84 -15.91 -10.83
N SER A 4 4.89 -14.83 -11.61
CA SER A 4 5.94 -13.81 -11.44
C SER A 4 5.91 -13.25 -10.02
N SER A 5 7.08 -12.86 -9.49
CA SER A 5 7.25 -12.34 -8.13
C SER A 5 6.28 -11.19 -7.86
N ILE A 6 6.01 -10.40 -8.90
CA ILE A 6 5.10 -9.28 -8.85
C ILE A 6 3.62 -9.67 -8.75
N ASN A 7 3.17 -10.70 -9.48
CA ASN A 7 1.77 -11.14 -9.39
C ASN A 7 1.47 -11.73 -8.01
N GLN A 8 2.43 -12.43 -7.42
CA GLN A 8 2.31 -12.90 -6.04
C GLN A 8 2.22 -11.73 -5.06
N THR A 9 3.08 -10.71 -5.23
CA THR A 9 3.08 -9.51 -4.39
C THR A 9 1.73 -8.78 -4.42
N VAL A 10 1.12 -8.63 -5.61
CA VAL A 10 -0.20 -8.01 -5.74
C VAL A 10 -1.29 -8.87 -5.05
N ASN A 11 -1.21 -10.20 -5.15
CA ASN A 11 -2.16 -11.09 -4.47
C ASN A 11 -2.02 -11.02 -2.95
N ASP A 12 -0.80 -10.89 -2.43
CA ASP A 12 -0.55 -10.72 -1.01
C ASP A 12 -1.11 -9.38 -0.51
N TRP A 13 -0.90 -8.27 -1.23
CA TRP A 13 -1.51 -6.98 -0.89
C TRP A 13 -3.03 -7.03 -0.92
N THR A 14 -3.61 -7.69 -1.92
CA THR A 14 -5.06 -7.92 -2.00
C THR A 14 -5.57 -8.63 -0.73
N THR A 15 -4.84 -9.67 -0.31
CA THR A 15 -5.16 -10.46 0.88
C THR A 15 -5.02 -9.63 2.16
N GLN A 16 -3.94 -8.85 2.27
CA GLN A 16 -3.65 -7.93 3.37
C GLN A 16 -4.76 -6.89 3.55
N VAL A 17 -5.20 -6.26 2.46
CA VAL A 17 -6.31 -5.29 2.47
C VAL A 17 -7.59 -5.90 3.03
N LEU A 18 -7.94 -7.11 2.60
CA LEU A 18 -9.17 -7.78 3.03
C LEU A 18 -9.13 -8.16 4.51
N VAL A 19 -7.99 -8.65 4.99
CA VAL A 19 -7.82 -8.97 6.43
C VAL A 19 -7.92 -7.71 7.27
N ALA A 20 -7.22 -6.64 6.87
CA ALA A 20 -7.21 -5.37 7.59
C ALA A 20 -8.60 -4.72 7.63
N ALA A 21 -9.27 -4.58 6.49
CA ALA A 21 -10.62 -4.03 6.43
C ALA A 21 -11.62 -4.87 7.23
N GLY A 22 -11.56 -6.21 7.12
CA GLY A 22 -12.43 -7.10 7.88
C GLY A 22 -12.29 -6.90 9.39
N HIS A 23 -11.05 -6.74 9.88
CA HIS A 23 -10.78 -6.42 11.28
C HIS A 23 -11.36 -5.06 11.67
N LEU A 24 -11.11 -4.00 10.90
CA LEU A 24 -11.60 -2.64 11.18
C LEU A 24 -13.13 -2.57 11.15
N VAL A 25 -13.78 -3.21 10.18
CA VAL A 25 -15.25 -3.28 10.10
C VAL A 25 -15.82 -3.95 11.34
N TRP A 26 -15.24 -5.06 11.79
CA TRP A 26 -15.65 -5.72 13.02
C TRP A 26 -15.45 -4.82 14.25
N LEU A 27 -14.27 -4.20 14.36
CA LEU A 27 -13.89 -3.34 15.49
C LEU A 27 -14.86 -2.17 15.61
N TYR A 28 -15.04 -1.39 14.55
CA TYR A 28 -15.84 -0.18 14.61
C TYR A 28 -17.33 -0.45 14.78
N ARG A 29 -17.87 -1.53 14.23
CA ARG A 29 -19.24 -1.95 14.53
C ARG A 29 -19.42 -2.29 16.00
N ARG A 30 -18.45 -2.98 16.61
CA ARG A 30 -18.48 -3.29 18.05
C ARG A 30 -18.41 -2.02 18.91
N LEU A 31 -17.68 -1.00 18.45
CA LEU A 31 -17.58 0.30 19.11
C LEU A 31 -18.76 1.24 18.79
N GLY A 32 -19.65 0.88 17.87
CA GLY A 32 -20.77 1.73 17.43
C GLY A 32 -20.40 2.85 16.45
N ASP A 33 -19.18 2.86 15.90
CA ASP A 33 -18.74 3.82 14.89
C ASP A 33 -19.03 3.29 13.46
N GLU A 34 -20.30 3.38 13.06
CA GLU A 34 -20.72 2.95 11.72
C GLU A 34 -20.06 3.75 10.59
N ARG A 35 -19.59 4.97 10.85
CA ARG A 35 -18.92 5.79 9.84
C ARG A 35 -17.55 5.22 9.52
N GLN A 36 -16.77 4.87 10.54
CA GLN A 36 -15.47 4.23 10.36
C GLN A 36 -15.60 2.83 9.77
N ALA A 37 -16.58 2.05 10.23
CA ALA A 37 -16.87 0.75 9.63
C ALA A 37 -17.18 0.88 8.13
N ALA A 38 -17.99 1.86 7.74
CA ALA A 38 -18.30 2.11 6.33
C ALA A 38 -17.09 2.58 5.51
N LEU A 39 -16.17 3.36 6.09
CA LEU A 39 -14.92 3.76 5.42
C LEU A 39 -14.06 2.53 5.13
N ALA A 40 -13.80 1.69 6.13
CA ALA A 40 -13.02 0.46 5.96
C ALA A 40 -13.65 -0.49 4.94
N LEU A 41 -14.98 -0.68 5.00
CA LEU A 41 -15.72 -1.53 4.07
C LEU A 41 -15.61 -1.02 2.62
N ARG A 42 -15.70 0.29 2.41
CA ARG A 42 -15.59 0.87 1.06
C ARG A 42 -14.17 0.83 0.52
N ALA A 43 -13.16 0.93 1.39
CA ALA A 43 -11.76 0.81 0.98
C ALA A 43 -11.45 -0.59 0.41
N MET A 44 -12.02 -1.67 0.98
CA MET A 44 -11.73 -3.02 0.50
C MET A 44 -12.36 -3.43 -0.84
N GLY A 45 -13.35 -2.70 -1.35
CA GLY A 45 -14.16 -3.09 -2.52
C GLY A 45 -13.35 -3.58 -3.73
N PRO A 46 -12.36 -2.82 -4.24
CA PRO A 46 -11.55 -3.26 -5.38
C PRO A 46 -10.78 -4.56 -5.14
N CYS A 47 -10.36 -4.81 -3.89
CA CYS A 47 -9.65 -6.03 -3.52
C CYS A 47 -10.58 -7.23 -3.36
N GLU A 48 -11.83 -7.00 -2.94
CA GLU A 48 -12.84 -8.06 -2.80
C GLU A 48 -13.18 -8.69 -4.15
N GLU A 49 -13.51 -7.84 -5.14
CA GLU A 49 -13.79 -8.29 -6.52
C GLU A 49 -12.61 -9.08 -7.09
N ARG A 50 -11.38 -8.57 -6.88
CA ARG A 50 -10.16 -9.24 -7.32
C ARG A 50 -9.98 -10.59 -6.64
N ALA A 51 -10.13 -10.67 -5.32
CA ALA A 51 -9.94 -11.90 -4.56
C ALA A 51 -10.96 -12.99 -4.92
N GLN A 52 -12.22 -12.61 -5.17
CA GLN A 52 -13.24 -13.53 -5.64
C GLN A 52 -12.86 -14.11 -7.01
N ARG A 53 -12.45 -13.27 -7.96
CA ARG A 53 -12.02 -13.70 -9.30
C ARG A 53 -10.80 -14.61 -9.28
N LEU A 54 -9.87 -14.40 -8.35
CA LEU A 54 -8.60 -15.15 -8.27
C LEU A 54 -8.63 -16.31 -7.26
N GLY A 55 -9.74 -16.52 -6.55
CA GLY A 55 -9.89 -17.62 -5.60
C GLY A 55 -8.97 -17.51 -4.37
N LEU A 56 -8.68 -16.29 -3.88
CA LEU A 56 -7.69 -16.05 -2.80
C LEU A 56 -8.17 -16.42 -1.39
N LYS A 57 -9.29 -17.14 -1.25
CA LYS A 57 -9.96 -17.41 0.04
C LYS A 57 -9.04 -18.08 1.07
N SER A 58 -8.24 -19.06 0.65
CA SER A 58 -7.32 -19.77 1.56
C SER A 58 -6.22 -18.85 2.11
N GLY A 59 -5.64 -18.00 1.25
CA GLY A 59 -4.64 -17.01 1.66
C GLY A 59 -5.20 -16.01 2.66
N ILE A 60 -6.45 -15.56 2.45
CA ILE A 60 -7.15 -14.65 3.38
C ILE A 60 -7.30 -15.31 4.75
N SER A 61 -7.80 -16.55 4.83
CA SER A 61 -7.96 -17.23 6.12
C SER A 61 -6.64 -17.44 6.86
N GLN A 62 -5.57 -17.80 6.13
CA GLN A 62 -4.25 -17.99 6.73
C GLN A 62 -3.66 -16.68 7.26
N LEU A 63 -3.73 -15.60 6.47
CA LEU A 63 -3.23 -14.30 6.90
C LEU A 63 -4.06 -13.71 8.05
N GLN A 64 -5.38 -13.91 8.05
CA GLN A 64 -6.25 -13.50 9.14
C GLN A 64 -5.88 -14.18 10.46
N ALA A 65 -5.63 -15.49 10.46
CA ALA A 65 -5.21 -16.21 11.65
C ALA A 65 -3.89 -15.64 12.21
N ARG A 66 -2.92 -15.39 11.34
CA ARG A 66 -1.62 -14.79 11.73
C ARG A 66 -1.80 -13.38 12.28
N PHE A 67 -2.59 -12.55 11.60
CA PHE A 67 -2.86 -11.18 12.01
C PHE A 67 -3.52 -11.12 13.38
N LEU A 68 -4.46 -12.01 13.69
CA LEU A 68 -5.13 -12.05 15.00
C LEU A 68 -4.27 -12.68 16.10
N SER A 69 -3.32 -13.55 15.74
CA SER A 69 -2.41 -14.18 16.71
C SER A 69 -1.25 -13.28 17.16
N ASP A 70 -0.96 -12.20 16.43
CA ASP A 70 0.09 -11.24 16.77
C ASP A 70 -0.18 -10.63 18.16
N PRO A 71 0.76 -10.61 19.12
CA PRO A 71 0.52 -10.14 20.50
C PRO A 71 0.43 -8.60 20.63
N LEU A 72 -0.34 -7.96 19.76
CA LEU A 72 -0.67 -6.53 19.80
C LEU A 72 -1.88 -6.28 20.69
N ASP A 73 -1.86 -5.18 21.44
CA ASP A 73 -3.09 -4.64 22.03
C ASP A 73 -4.06 -4.15 20.94
N GLU A 74 -5.29 -3.82 21.35
CA GLU A 74 -6.35 -3.43 20.42
C GLU A 74 -6.00 -2.16 19.61
N VAL A 75 -5.38 -1.17 20.26
CA VAL A 75 -5.03 0.12 19.63
C VAL A 75 -3.89 -0.07 18.63
N ALA A 76 -2.86 -0.81 19.00
CA ALA A 76 -1.75 -1.16 18.12
C ALA A 76 -2.23 -2.00 16.92
N ARG A 77 -3.21 -2.89 17.14
CA ARG A 77 -3.79 -3.71 16.06
C ARG A 77 -4.67 -2.89 15.12
N GLU A 78 -5.44 -1.94 15.65
CA GLU A 78 -6.21 -0.97 14.85
C GLU A 78 -5.27 -0.13 13.97
N ALA A 79 -4.21 0.43 14.56
CA ALA A 79 -3.19 1.18 13.82
C ALA A 79 -2.55 0.32 12.74
N ARG A 80 -2.18 -0.93 13.08
CA ARG A 80 -1.59 -1.87 12.14
C ARG A 80 -2.54 -2.21 10.99
N ALA A 81 -3.83 -2.36 11.25
CA ALA A 81 -4.82 -2.61 10.21
C ALA A 81 -4.95 -1.41 9.25
N TRP A 82 -4.98 -0.18 9.76
CA TRP A 82 -4.98 1.00 8.89
C TRP A 82 -3.70 1.12 8.06
N GLN A 83 -2.53 0.88 8.68
CA GLN A 83 -1.26 0.81 7.94
C GLN A 83 -1.31 -0.23 6.84
N TRP A 84 -1.85 -1.41 7.11
CA TRP A 84 -1.97 -2.47 6.12
C TRP A 84 -2.89 -2.13 4.95
N LEU A 85 -3.98 -1.39 5.20
CA LEU A 85 -4.83 -0.87 4.13
C LEU A 85 -4.08 0.12 3.25
N VAL A 86 -3.39 1.08 3.85
CA VAL A 86 -2.61 2.09 3.11
C VAL A 86 -1.52 1.42 2.29
N GLU A 87 -0.72 0.54 2.91
CA GLU A 87 0.38 -0.17 2.25
C GLU A 87 -0.13 -1.00 1.07
N GLY A 88 -1.20 -1.78 1.26
CA GLY A 88 -1.74 -2.63 0.23
C GLY A 88 -2.27 -1.86 -0.98
N HIS A 89 -3.02 -0.79 -0.74
CA HIS A 89 -3.52 0.05 -1.83
C HIS A 89 -2.44 0.88 -2.51
N ALA A 90 -1.46 1.40 -1.75
CA ALA A 90 -0.31 2.11 -2.32
C ALA A 90 0.51 1.20 -3.23
N GLY A 91 0.78 -0.04 -2.80
CA GLY A 91 1.50 -1.03 -3.60
C GLY A 91 0.76 -1.40 -4.88
N ILE A 92 -0.56 -1.63 -4.80
CA ILE A 92 -1.38 -1.92 -5.98
C ILE A 92 -1.46 -0.71 -6.92
N SER A 93 -1.54 0.51 -6.38
CA SER A 93 -1.53 1.75 -7.20
C SER A 93 -0.21 1.91 -7.95
N ALA A 94 0.91 1.74 -7.24
CA ALA A 94 2.25 1.77 -7.83
C ALA A 94 2.42 0.72 -8.92
N PHE A 95 1.94 -0.51 -8.69
CA PHE A 95 1.94 -1.57 -9.69
C PHE A 95 1.20 -1.15 -10.97
N HIS A 96 -0.02 -0.62 -10.84
CA HIS A 96 -0.76 -0.15 -12.01
C HIS A 96 -0.01 0.96 -12.75
N GLY A 97 0.52 1.95 -12.02
CA GLY A 97 1.28 3.06 -12.61
C GLY A 97 2.52 2.62 -13.39
N MET A 98 3.17 1.52 -13.00
CA MET A 98 4.34 0.99 -13.71
C MET A 98 4.02 0.05 -14.87
N VAL A 99 2.82 -0.55 -14.91
CA VAL A 99 2.44 -1.53 -15.92
C VAL A 99 1.51 -0.93 -16.99
N GLU A 100 1.07 0.32 -16.82
CA GLU A 100 0.26 1.02 -17.81
C GLU A 100 1.03 1.31 -19.10
N GLY A 101 0.61 0.65 -20.19
CA GLY A 101 0.95 0.98 -21.57
C GLY A 101 -0.25 1.54 -22.34
N ASP A 102 -0.04 1.99 -23.58
CA ASP A 102 -1.04 2.71 -24.39
C ASP A 102 -2.14 1.86 -25.06
N ASP A 103 -2.22 0.55 -24.77
CA ASP A 103 -3.18 -0.35 -25.41
C ASP A 103 -4.54 -0.45 -24.68
N ASP A 104 -5.49 -1.22 -25.23
CA ASP A 104 -6.81 -1.45 -24.61
C ASP A 104 -6.73 -2.14 -23.24
N LYS A 105 -5.63 -2.86 -22.95
CA LYS A 105 -5.35 -3.37 -21.60
C LYS A 105 -5.00 -2.21 -20.66
N GLY A 106 -4.26 -1.21 -21.15
CA GLY A 106 -4.04 0.08 -20.49
C GLY A 106 -5.33 0.78 -20.07
N ARG A 107 -6.39 0.76 -20.88
CA ARG A 107 -7.69 1.37 -20.49
C ARG A 107 -8.35 0.68 -19.28
N ARG A 108 -8.28 -0.65 -19.21
CA ARG A 108 -8.79 -1.43 -18.06
C ARG A 108 -7.91 -1.27 -16.82
N LEU A 109 -6.60 -1.08 -17.00
CA LEU A 109 -5.67 -0.77 -15.93
C LEU A 109 -5.96 0.61 -15.32
N ARG A 110 -6.19 1.64 -16.15
CA ARG A 110 -6.59 2.97 -15.69
C ARG A 110 -7.85 2.98 -14.83
N SER A 111 -8.88 2.20 -15.18
CA SER A 111 -10.08 2.08 -14.34
C SER A 111 -9.80 1.40 -13.00
N ASN A 112 -8.93 0.39 -12.98
CA ASN A 112 -8.53 -0.29 -11.75
C ASN A 112 -7.62 0.58 -10.89
N GLN A 113 -6.75 1.39 -11.52
CA GLN A 113 -5.93 2.40 -10.87
C GLN A 113 -6.83 3.42 -10.17
N ALA A 114 -7.78 4.05 -10.88
CA ALA A 114 -8.70 5.02 -10.29
C ALA A 114 -9.51 4.45 -9.11
N ALA A 115 -9.98 3.19 -9.22
CA ALA A 115 -10.66 2.52 -8.11
C ALA A 115 -9.74 2.27 -6.91
N THR A 116 -8.49 1.88 -7.16
CA THR A 116 -7.46 1.66 -6.13
C THR A 116 -7.05 2.97 -5.46
N THR A 117 -6.80 4.03 -6.23
CA THR A 117 -6.50 5.38 -5.72
C THR A 117 -7.64 5.89 -4.83
N LYS A 118 -8.90 5.72 -5.26
CA LYS A 118 -10.06 6.09 -4.44
C LYS A 118 -10.10 5.30 -3.12
N ALA A 119 -9.81 4.00 -3.16
CA ALA A 119 -9.73 3.17 -1.96
C ALA A 119 -8.58 3.59 -1.04
N LEU A 120 -7.42 3.94 -1.59
CA LEU A 120 -6.29 4.51 -0.85
C LEU A 120 -6.69 5.79 -0.12
N HIS A 121 -7.38 6.72 -0.79
CA HIS A 121 -7.87 7.94 -0.14
C HIS A 121 -8.87 7.67 1.00
N LEU A 122 -9.73 6.66 0.84
CA LEU A 122 -10.63 6.25 1.93
C LEU A 122 -9.85 5.69 3.11
N ALA A 123 -8.80 4.91 2.87
CA ALA A 123 -7.92 4.39 3.91
C ALA A 123 -7.16 5.50 4.65
N LEU A 124 -6.58 6.46 3.92
CA LEU A 124 -5.90 7.62 4.50
C LEU A 124 -6.84 8.44 5.38
N ARG A 125 -8.05 8.72 4.88
CA ARG A 125 -9.08 9.44 5.65
C ARG A 125 -9.48 8.67 6.91
N GLY A 126 -9.65 7.35 6.81
CA GLY A 126 -9.97 6.49 7.95
C GLY A 126 -8.88 6.59 9.02
N TYR A 127 -7.62 6.44 8.63
CA TYR A 127 -6.46 6.54 9.51
C TYR A 127 -6.39 7.91 10.21
N HIS A 128 -6.50 9.01 9.47
CA HIS A 128 -6.45 10.37 10.04
C HIS A 128 -7.59 10.66 11.03
N VAL A 129 -8.74 9.99 10.90
CA VAL A 129 -9.86 10.17 11.84
C VAL A 129 -9.70 9.26 13.05
N ALA A 130 -9.14 8.06 12.89
CA ALA A 130 -8.94 7.10 13.97
C ALA A 130 -7.85 7.52 14.96
N PHE A 131 -6.83 8.27 14.50
CA PHE A 131 -5.65 8.56 15.31
C PHE A 131 -5.25 10.04 15.29
N PRO A 132 -4.52 10.52 16.33
CA PRO A 132 -3.89 11.83 16.31
C PRO A 132 -3.00 12.02 15.07
N ALA A 133 -2.91 13.26 14.57
CA ALA A 133 -2.24 13.58 13.32
C ALA A 133 -0.81 13.02 13.23
N THR A 134 0.00 13.17 14.28
CA THR A 134 1.39 12.68 14.31
C THR A 134 1.47 11.17 14.11
N LEU A 135 0.66 10.41 14.84
CA LEU A 135 0.65 8.95 14.75
C LEU A 135 0.12 8.46 13.38
N ALA A 136 -0.90 9.14 12.85
CA ALA A 136 -1.44 8.82 11.53
C ALA A 136 -0.40 9.11 10.44
N GLU A 137 0.27 10.26 10.48
CA GLU A 137 1.30 10.64 9.50
C GLU A 137 2.51 9.70 9.50
N GLU A 138 3.01 9.34 10.69
CA GLU A 138 4.10 8.36 10.83
C GLU A 138 3.70 7.00 10.28
N GLY A 139 2.50 6.52 10.64
CA GLY A 139 1.99 5.24 10.15
C GLY A 139 1.75 5.21 8.65
N ILE A 140 1.22 6.30 8.09
CA ILE A 140 1.02 6.45 6.64
C ILE A 140 2.37 6.47 5.92
N ARG A 141 3.34 7.24 6.41
CA ARG A 141 4.69 7.29 5.82
C ARG A 141 5.34 5.91 5.81
N ALA A 142 5.33 5.22 6.95
CA ALA A 142 5.87 3.87 7.06
C ALA A 142 5.16 2.88 6.10
N ALA A 143 3.84 3.01 5.92
CA ALA A 143 3.09 2.19 4.98
C ALA A 143 3.47 2.46 3.51
N LEU A 144 3.68 3.72 3.13
CA LEU A 144 4.13 4.10 1.78
C LEU A 144 5.56 3.62 1.50
N GLU A 145 6.47 3.78 2.46
CA GLU A 145 7.85 3.29 2.38
C GLU A 145 7.88 1.75 2.26
N SER A 146 7.07 1.03 3.05
CA SER A 146 6.95 -0.43 2.95
C SER A 146 6.42 -0.87 1.59
N ALA A 147 5.36 -0.21 1.10
CA ALA A 147 4.76 -0.50 -0.20
C ALA A 147 5.77 -0.32 -1.34
N THR A 148 6.48 0.81 -1.36
CA THR A 148 7.46 1.16 -2.40
C THR A 148 8.65 0.21 -2.39
N ALA A 149 9.23 -0.08 -1.22
CA ALA A 149 10.33 -1.03 -1.08
C ALA A 149 9.93 -2.44 -1.57
N ARG A 150 8.73 -2.91 -1.18
CA ARG A 150 8.22 -4.21 -1.61
C ARG A 150 7.93 -4.25 -3.12
N CYS A 151 7.43 -3.15 -3.69
CA CYS A 151 7.20 -3.02 -5.12
C CYS A 151 8.53 -3.07 -5.89
N ALA A 152 9.50 -2.22 -5.53
CA ALA A 152 10.82 -2.19 -6.15
C ALA A 152 11.54 -3.55 -6.07
N ARG A 153 11.43 -4.23 -4.93
CA ARG A 153 11.94 -5.61 -4.78
C ARG A 153 11.25 -6.58 -5.74
N ALA A 154 9.92 -6.54 -5.85
CA ALA A 154 9.18 -7.44 -6.73
C ALA A 154 9.56 -7.25 -8.21
N PHE A 155 9.68 -6.01 -8.68
CA PHE A 155 10.12 -5.70 -10.06
C PHE A 155 11.55 -6.16 -10.32
N THR A 156 12.49 -5.89 -9.40
CA THR A 156 13.89 -6.27 -9.60
C THR A 156 14.14 -7.78 -9.53
N MET A 157 13.32 -8.53 -8.79
CA MET A 157 13.41 -10.00 -8.73
C MET A 157 13.02 -10.69 -10.05
N ASP A 158 12.19 -10.05 -10.87
CA ASP A 158 11.75 -10.59 -12.16
C ASP A 158 12.77 -10.30 -13.29
N LEU A 159 13.86 -9.55 -13.03
CA LEU A 159 14.95 -9.28 -13.98
C LEU A 159 15.93 -10.47 -14.06
N GLN A 160 15.84 -11.25 -15.16
CA GLN A 160 16.61 -12.49 -15.33
C GLN A 160 18.09 -12.28 -15.63
N ASP A 161 18.47 -11.15 -16.24
CA ASP A 161 19.84 -10.91 -16.75
C ASP A 161 20.64 -9.87 -15.95
N ALA A 162 20.08 -9.33 -14.86
CA ALA A 162 20.75 -8.33 -14.03
C ALA A 162 21.59 -8.99 -12.93
N SER A 163 22.80 -8.48 -12.71
CA SER A 163 23.65 -8.80 -11.56
C SER A 163 23.00 -8.33 -10.25
N ASP A 164 23.50 -8.83 -9.12
CA ASP A 164 22.96 -8.44 -7.81
C ASP A 164 23.24 -6.98 -7.45
N GLU A 165 24.35 -6.40 -7.95
CA GLU A 165 24.66 -4.98 -7.82
C GLU A 165 23.69 -4.11 -8.64
N GLU A 166 23.48 -4.45 -9.92
CA GLU A 166 22.50 -3.74 -10.77
C GLU A 166 21.08 -3.82 -10.20
N ARG A 167 20.69 -4.97 -9.63
CA ARG A 167 19.40 -5.11 -8.94
C ARG A 167 19.30 -4.26 -7.68
N ALA A 168 20.41 -4.03 -6.96
CA ALA A 168 20.41 -3.20 -5.76
C ALA A 168 20.24 -1.72 -6.12
N ASP A 169 20.98 -1.25 -7.12
CA ASP A 169 20.91 0.14 -7.60
C ASP A 169 19.53 0.46 -8.19
N LEU A 170 19.02 -0.41 -9.08
CA LEU A 170 17.69 -0.27 -9.65
C LEU A 170 16.59 -0.31 -8.58
N ARG A 171 16.77 -1.07 -7.49
CA ARG A 171 15.79 -1.12 -6.41
C ARG A 171 15.72 0.21 -5.67
N LEU A 172 16.85 0.84 -5.40
CA LEU A 172 16.90 2.16 -4.75
C LEU A 172 16.26 3.22 -5.64
N GLU A 173 16.60 3.23 -6.94
CA GLU A 173 16.03 4.17 -7.90
C GLU A 173 14.51 4.00 -8.05
N LEU A 174 14.04 2.76 -8.23
CA LEU A 174 12.60 2.45 -8.33
C LEU A 174 11.88 2.82 -7.04
N GLN A 175 12.44 2.50 -5.88
CA GLN A 175 11.83 2.83 -4.59
C GLN A 175 11.63 4.35 -4.45
N SER A 176 12.66 5.15 -4.74
CA SER A 176 12.57 6.61 -4.71
C SER A 176 11.51 7.13 -5.69
N THR A 177 11.57 6.67 -6.93
CA THR A 177 10.67 7.13 -8.00
C THR A 177 9.20 6.82 -7.69
N ILE A 178 8.91 5.61 -7.20
CA ILE A 178 7.55 5.21 -6.83
C ILE A 178 7.07 6.02 -5.63
N LEU A 179 7.93 6.24 -4.63
CA LEU A 179 7.57 6.99 -3.43
C LEU A 179 7.22 8.43 -3.77
N ASP A 180 8.05 9.09 -4.59
CA ASP A 180 7.81 10.47 -5.04
C ASP A 180 6.50 10.59 -5.83
N ALA A 181 6.25 9.62 -6.74
CA ALA A 181 5.00 9.58 -7.51
C ALA A 181 3.76 9.43 -6.62
N LEU A 182 3.81 8.54 -5.62
CA LEU A 182 2.72 8.35 -4.66
C LEU A 182 2.51 9.60 -3.79
N ILE A 183 3.60 10.21 -3.29
CA ILE A 183 3.50 11.45 -2.48
C ILE A 183 2.88 12.57 -3.32
N LEU A 184 3.29 12.72 -4.58
CA LEU A 184 2.74 13.72 -5.49
C LEU A 184 1.24 13.51 -5.73
N GLU A 185 0.82 12.28 -6.03
CA GLU A 185 -0.59 11.91 -6.24
C GLU A 185 -1.43 12.21 -4.99
N LEU A 186 -0.93 11.85 -3.81
CA LEU A 186 -1.65 12.03 -2.55
C LEU A 186 -1.70 13.49 -2.09
N SER A 187 -0.65 14.27 -2.38
CA SER A 187 -0.58 15.70 -2.08
C SER A 187 -1.51 16.51 -2.98
N ALA A 188 -1.58 16.18 -4.28
CA ALA A 188 -2.49 16.82 -5.23
C ALA A 188 -3.97 16.64 -4.82
N ALA A 189 -4.29 15.51 -4.17
CA ALA A 189 -5.62 15.22 -3.65
C ALA A 189 -5.90 15.82 -2.26
N GLY A 190 -4.94 16.52 -1.64
CA GLY A 190 -5.06 17.11 -0.31
C GLY A 190 -5.07 16.11 0.84
N ASN A 191 -4.61 14.87 0.61
CA ASN A 191 -4.67 13.77 1.58
C ASN A 191 -3.32 13.49 2.27
N LEU A 192 -2.26 14.20 1.88
CA LEU A 192 -0.96 14.14 2.51
C LEU A 192 -0.44 15.57 2.71
N ALA A 193 -0.14 15.93 3.95
CA ALA A 193 0.63 17.12 4.29
C ALA A 193 2.04 16.71 4.74
N LEU A 194 2.70 15.82 3.99
CA LEU A 194 4.11 15.52 4.25
C LEU A 194 4.95 16.70 3.75
N GLY A 195 5.37 17.57 4.67
CA GLY A 195 6.47 18.51 4.48
C GLY A 195 6.30 19.53 3.36
N LYS A 196 5.75 20.71 3.69
CA LYS A 196 6.14 21.95 3.00
C LYS A 196 7.58 22.37 3.34
N ASP A 197 8.24 21.66 4.24
CA ASP A 197 9.57 21.98 4.72
C ASP A 197 10.58 20.88 4.32
N ASP A 198 11.36 21.25 3.31
CA ASP A 198 12.71 20.79 2.96
C ASP A 198 12.90 19.56 2.03
N PRO A 199 13.03 19.77 0.70
CA PRO A 199 13.42 18.73 -0.26
C PRO A 199 14.92 18.36 -0.20
N ARG A 200 15.70 18.76 0.81
CA ARG A 200 17.15 18.45 0.91
C ARG A 200 17.52 17.38 1.95
N ALA A 201 16.57 16.78 2.64
CA ALA A 201 16.89 15.77 3.66
C ALA A 201 17.16 14.34 3.13
N LEU A 202 17.06 14.10 1.82
CA LEU A 202 17.15 12.75 1.23
C LEU A 202 18.48 12.42 0.53
N ASN A 203 19.57 13.16 0.77
CA ASN A 203 20.87 12.79 0.19
C ASN A 203 22.03 12.82 1.20
N PRO A 204 22.47 11.66 1.75
CA PRO A 204 23.67 11.58 2.58
C PRO A 204 24.97 11.39 1.75
N LEU A 205 24.94 11.49 0.42
CA LEU A 205 26.12 11.29 -0.42
C LEU A 205 26.45 12.56 -1.22
N ALA A 206 26.96 13.57 -0.53
CA ALA A 206 27.80 14.59 -1.14
C ALA A 206 29.19 14.52 -0.48
N PRO A 207 30.28 14.27 -1.23
CA PRO A 207 31.61 14.31 -0.66
C PRO A 207 31.91 15.76 -0.28
N THR A 208 32.16 15.99 1.00
CA THR A 208 32.78 17.23 1.46
C THR A 208 34.23 17.20 0.99
N GLY A 209 34.49 17.90 -0.11
CA GLY A 209 35.84 18.21 -0.54
C GLY A 209 36.53 19.08 0.50
N LEU A 210 37.64 18.55 1.05
CA LEU A 210 38.76 19.32 1.57
C LEU A 210 39.89 19.23 0.54
#